data_AF-A0A1S1PVU5-F1
#
_entry.id   AF-A0A1S1PVU5-F1
#
_cell.length_a   1.000
_cell.length_b   1.000
_cell.length_c   1.000
_cell.angle_alpha   90.00
_cell.angle_beta   90.00
_cell.angle_gamma   90.00
#
_symmetry.space_group_name_H-M   'P 1'
#
loop_
_entity.id
_entity.type
_entity.pdbx_description
1 polymer ?
#
loop_
_entity_poly.entity_id
_entity_poly.type
_entity_poly.pdbx_seq_one_letter_code
_entity_poly.pdbx_strand_id
1 'polypeptide(L)'
;MGTVLAGAAAARAASYPFTLGVASGEPSADGFVLWTRLAPRPLATDGLGGMSSGAVTVEWQVATDQYFTQLAASGSVSAVQAWAHSVHVEVGGLQPNREYWYR
;
A
#
# COMPACT_ATOMS: atom_id res chain seq x y z
N MET A 1 9.97 5.65 42.52
CA MET A 1 9.08 4.76 41.75
C MET A 1 8.75 5.50 40.47
N GLY A 2 9.44 5.35 39.34
CA GLY A 2 9.76 4.12 38.62
C GLY A 2 9.09 4.24 37.24
N THR A 3 9.62 5.13 36.39
CA THR A 3 9.09 5.45 35.05
C THR A 3 9.13 4.22 34.15
N VAL A 4 8.00 3.89 33.52
CA VAL A 4 7.93 2.83 32.51
C VAL A 4 8.45 3.39 31.19
N LEU A 5 9.57 2.85 30.71
CA LEU A 5 9.99 3.05 29.33
C LEU A 5 9.41 1.92 28.49
N ALA A 6 8.34 2.20 27.75
CA ALA A 6 7.96 1.38 26.62
C ALA A 6 9.04 1.58 25.55
N GLY A 7 9.81 0.53 25.28
CA GLY A 7 10.83 0.55 24.24
C GLY A 7 10.19 0.88 22.91
N ALA A 8 10.59 1.99 22.30
CA ALA A 8 10.35 2.23 20.89
C ALA A 8 10.95 1.04 20.15
N ALA A 9 10.11 0.20 19.55
CA ALA A 9 10.57 -0.74 18.55
C ALA A 9 11.29 0.13 17.52
N ALA A 10 12.61 0.01 17.45
CA ALA A 10 13.39 0.70 16.46
C ALA A 10 12.84 0.25 15.10
N ALA A 11 12.02 1.09 14.49
CA ALA A 11 11.76 1.01 13.07
C ALA A 11 13.14 1.18 12.43
N ARG A 12 13.82 0.06 12.18
CA ARG A 12 14.89 0.02 11.18
C ARG A 12 14.33 0.82 10.02
N ALA A 13 14.97 1.92 9.65
CA ALA A 13 14.55 2.72 8.51
C ALA A 13 14.39 1.75 7.35
N ALA A 14 13.15 1.36 7.08
CA ALA A 14 12.86 0.32 6.12
C ALA A 14 13.26 0.94 4.78
N SER A 15 14.14 0.27 4.05
CA SER A 15 14.42 0.69 2.68
C SER A 15 13.10 0.84 1.93
N TYR A 16 12.99 1.87 1.08
CA TYR A 16 11.74 2.23 0.41
C TYR A 16 11.05 0.99 -0.20
N PRO A 17 9.83 0.62 0.23
CA PRO A 17 9.26 -0.68 -0.10
C PRO A 17 8.59 -0.74 -1.47
N PHE A 18 8.20 0.40 -2.05
CA PHE A 18 7.48 0.45 -3.33
C PHE A 18 8.44 0.50 -4.53
N THR A 19 9.50 -0.31 -4.52
CA THR A 19 10.51 -0.34 -5.59
C THR A 19 9.96 -0.81 -6.94
N LEU A 20 8.82 -1.52 -6.91
CA LEU A 20 8.09 -2.00 -8.08
C LEU A 20 6.99 -1.04 -8.53
N GLY A 21 6.89 0.13 -7.90
CA GLY A 21 5.88 1.13 -8.20
C GLY A 21 4.47 0.73 -7.75
N VAL A 22 3.50 1.39 -8.36
CA VAL A 22 2.07 1.20 -8.15
C VAL A 22 1.38 1.09 -9.51
N ALA A 23 0.28 0.36 -9.58
CA ALA A 23 -0.49 0.17 -10.81
C ALA A 23 -1.98 0.25 -10.53
N SER A 24 -2.75 0.52 -11.58
CA SER A 24 -4.20 0.37 -11.59
C SER A 24 -4.63 -0.49 -12.76
N GLY A 25 -5.81 -1.12 -12.66
CA GLY A 25 -6.34 -2.02 -13.68
C GLY A 25 -7.82 -2.35 -13.51
N GLU A 26 -8.34 -3.20 -14.39
CA GLU A 26 -9.72 -3.72 -14.34
C GLU A 26 -10.79 -2.62 -14.10
N PRO A 27 -10.86 -1.58 -14.95
CA PRO A 27 -11.79 -0.48 -14.74
C PRO A 27 -13.25 -0.93 -14.90
N SER A 28 -14.11 -0.46 -13.99
CA SER A 28 -15.58 -0.51 -14.10
C SER A 28 -16.13 0.90 -14.36
N ALA A 29 -17.46 1.03 -14.45
CA ALA A 29 -18.09 2.35 -14.58
C ALA A 29 -17.86 3.23 -13.34
N ASP A 30 -17.66 2.63 -12.16
CA ASP A 30 -17.62 3.31 -10.88
C ASP A 30 -16.35 3.00 -10.07
N GLY A 31 -15.29 2.50 -10.72
CA GLY A 31 -14.18 1.93 -9.98
C GLY A 31 -13.05 1.37 -10.82
N PHE A 32 -12.05 0.85 -10.13
CA PHE A 32 -10.89 0.15 -10.66
C PHE A 32 -10.14 -0.57 -9.53
N VAL A 33 -9.23 -1.46 -9.90
CA VAL A 33 -8.32 -2.13 -8.97
C VAL A 33 -7.03 -1.33 -8.82
N LEU A 34 -6.55 -1.18 -7.58
CA LEU A 34 -5.20 -0.73 -7.26
C LEU A 34 -4.30 -1.90 -6.90
N TRP A 35 -3.05 -1.83 -7.37
CA TRP A 35 -2.03 -2.84 -7.10
C TRP A 35 -0.69 -2.22 -6.70
N THR A 36 -0.03 -2.86 -5.73
CA THR A 36 1.41 -2.69 -5.48
C THR A 36 1.99 -3.92 -4.80
N ARG A 37 3.31 -3.98 -4.63
CA ARG A 37 4.01 -4.99 -3.84
C ARG A 37 5.10 -4.35 -2.99
N LEU A 38 5.08 -4.65 -1.69
CA LEU A 38 6.15 -4.25 -0.78
C LEU A 38 7.36 -5.15 -1.03
N ALA A 39 8.41 -4.60 -1.62
CA ALA A 39 9.63 -5.31 -1.93
C ALA A 39 10.85 -4.37 -1.88
N PRO A 40 11.39 -4.04 -0.70
CA PRO A 40 12.61 -3.24 -0.59
C PRO A 40 13.83 -3.82 -1.34
N ARG A 41 13.86 -5.14 -1.54
CA ARG A 41 14.88 -5.87 -2.33
C ARG A 41 14.18 -6.82 -3.30
N PRO A 42 13.66 -6.34 -4.44
CA PRO A 42 12.78 -7.12 -5.31
C PRO A 42 13.46 -8.33 -5.96
N LEU A 43 14.79 -8.32 -6.07
CA LEU A 43 15.61 -9.41 -6.62
C LEU A 43 16.25 -10.30 -5.54
N ALA A 44 15.76 -10.25 -4.29
CA ALA A 44 16.23 -11.14 -3.24
C ALA A 44 15.99 -12.61 -3.63
N THR A 45 17.02 -13.45 -3.47
CA THR A 45 17.03 -14.85 -3.94
C THR A 45 16.05 -15.75 -3.20
N ASP A 46 15.56 -15.32 -2.04
CA ASP A 46 14.51 -16.00 -1.26
C ASP A 46 13.11 -15.78 -1.84
N GLY A 47 12.95 -14.89 -2.83
CA GLY A 47 11.67 -14.50 -3.42
C GLY A 47 10.81 -13.60 -2.51
N LEU A 48 11.26 -13.26 -1.30
CA LEU A 48 10.49 -12.53 -0.29
C LEU A 48 10.59 -11.01 -0.43
N GLY A 49 11.34 -10.52 -1.42
CA GLY A 49 11.41 -9.08 -1.70
C GLY A 49 12.12 -8.28 -0.59
N GLY A 50 12.81 -8.93 0.35
CA GLY A 50 13.40 -8.29 1.51
C GLY A 50 12.42 -7.97 2.65
N MET A 51 11.20 -8.53 2.61
CA MET A 51 10.20 -8.41 3.67
C MET A 51 10.39 -9.48 4.77
N SER A 52 9.93 -9.19 5.99
CA SER A 52 9.80 -10.20 7.05
C SER A 52 8.54 -11.06 6.86
N SER A 53 8.35 -12.09 7.66
CA SER A 53 7.11 -12.89 7.65
C SER A 53 5.90 -12.17 8.25
N GLY A 54 6.11 -11.00 8.87
CA GLY A 54 5.03 -10.23 9.49
C GLY A 54 4.10 -9.60 8.47
N ALA A 55 2.82 -9.49 8.83
CA ALA A 55 1.86 -8.70 8.08
C ALA A 55 2.18 -7.20 8.21
N VAL A 56 1.97 -6.45 7.13
CA VAL A 56 2.17 -5.00 7.10
C VAL A 56 0.89 -4.32 6.67
N THR A 57 0.35 -3.43 7.52
CA THR A 57 -0.78 -2.60 7.14
C THR A 57 -0.32 -1.53 6.15
N VAL A 58 -1.00 -1.46 5.00
CA VAL A 58 -0.78 -0.45 3.97
C VAL A 58 -2.04 0.40 3.88
N GLU A 59 -1.87 1.70 4.06
CA GLU A 59 -2.93 2.69 3.80
C GLU A 59 -2.93 3.02 2.31
N TRP A 60 -4.13 3.26 1.76
CA TRP A 60 -4.30 3.63 0.36
C TRP A 60 -5.30 4.78 0.25
N GLN A 61 -5.11 5.61 -0.77
CA GLN A 61 -5.98 6.76 -1.04
C GLN A 61 -6.24 6.91 -2.54
N VAL A 62 -7.44 7.35 -2.88
CA VAL A 62 -7.84 7.80 -4.21
C VAL A 62 -8.37 9.23 -4.09
N ALA A 63 -7.91 10.13 -4.94
CA ALA A 63 -8.25 11.55 -4.92
C ALA A 63 -8.72 12.07 -6.28
N THR A 64 -9.48 13.15 -6.25
CA THR A 64 -9.96 13.89 -7.44
C THR A 64 -8.96 14.94 -7.92
N ASP A 65 -7.81 15.08 -7.25
CA ASP A 65 -6.71 15.96 -7.61
C ASP A 65 -5.35 15.37 -7.22
N GLN A 66 -4.30 15.75 -7.93
CA GLN A 66 -2.93 15.21 -7.73
C GLN A 66 -2.30 15.58 -6.39
N TYR A 67 -2.81 16.60 -5.70
CA TYR A 67 -2.31 17.05 -4.41
C TYR A 67 -3.03 16.35 -3.25
N PHE A 68 -4.00 15.48 -3.54
CA PHE A 68 -4.81 14.76 -2.56
C PHE A 68 -5.55 15.71 -1.60
N THR A 69 -6.02 16.86 -2.11
CA THR A 69 -6.80 17.82 -1.32
C THR A 69 -8.25 17.35 -1.11
N GLN A 70 -8.77 16.59 -2.07
CA GLN A 70 -10.09 15.96 -1.98
C GLN A 70 -9.99 14.45 -2.24
N LEU A 71 -10.17 13.66 -1.17
CA LEU A 71 -10.22 12.21 -1.26
C LEU A 71 -11.60 11.76 -1.77
N ALA A 72 -11.59 10.87 -2.76
CA ALA A 72 -12.78 10.16 -3.25
C ALA A 72 -13.00 8.83 -2.49
N ALA A 73 -11.91 8.15 -2.12
CA ALA A 73 -11.92 6.93 -1.32
C ALA A 73 -10.60 6.76 -0.56
N SER A 74 -10.63 6.03 0.55
CA SER A 74 -9.41 5.67 1.30
C SER A 74 -9.67 4.46 2.18
N GLY A 75 -8.61 3.73 2.54
CA GLY A 75 -8.71 2.62 3.47
C GLY A 75 -7.35 2.07 3.87
N SER A 76 -7.37 0.86 4.45
CA SER A 76 -6.16 0.12 4.76
C SER A 76 -6.34 -1.37 4.43
N VAL A 77 -5.23 -2.04 4.13
CA VAL A 77 -5.19 -3.47 3.77
C VAL A 77 -3.95 -4.12 4.36
N SER A 78 -4.07 -5.39 4.75
CA SER A 78 -2.96 -6.16 5.30
C SER A 78 -2.20 -6.85 4.19
N ALA A 79 -0.99 -6.38 3.89
CA ALA A 79 -0.05 -7.04 3.00
C ALA A 79 0.64 -8.18 3.76
N VAL A 80 0.37 -9.43 3.36
CA VAL A 80 0.88 -10.62 4.06
C VAL A 80 1.85 -11.42 3.19
N GLN A 81 2.73 -12.17 3.86
CA GLN A 81 3.77 -12.98 3.20
C GLN A 81 3.20 -13.99 2.20
N ALA A 82 2.04 -14.59 2.49
CA ALA A 82 1.39 -15.58 1.62
C ALA A 82 1.08 -15.03 0.22
N TRP A 83 0.93 -13.71 0.09
CA TRP A 83 0.70 -13.01 -1.18
C TRP A 83 1.92 -12.17 -1.58
N ALA A 84 3.11 -12.55 -1.12
CA ALA A 84 4.38 -11.86 -1.35
C ALA A 84 4.36 -10.36 -0.99
N HIS A 85 3.56 -10.00 0.02
CA HIS A 85 3.25 -8.63 0.43
C HIS A 85 2.74 -7.75 -0.71
N SER A 86 2.03 -8.35 -1.67
CA SER A 86 1.23 -7.59 -2.62
C SER A 86 -0.03 -7.03 -1.95
N VAL A 87 -0.49 -5.93 -2.52
CA VAL A 87 -1.70 -5.20 -2.16
C VAL A 87 -2.60 -5.22 -3.39
N HIS A 88 -3.86 -5.62 -3.18
CA HIS A 88 -4.93 -5.54 -4.16
C HIS A 88 -6.11 -4.86 -3.48
N VAL A 89 -6.59 -3.77 -4.06
CA VAL A 89 -7.74 -3.02 -3.55
C VAL A 89 -8.72 -2.80 -4.68
N GLU A 90 -9.93 -3.32 -4.53
CA GLU A 90 -11.06 -2.97 -5.39
C GLU A 90 -11.66 -1.66 -4.89
N VAL A 91 -11.53 -0.59 -5.68
CA VAL A 91 -12.12 0.72 -5.40
C VAL A 91 -13.43 0.82 -6.17
N GLY A 92 -14.52 1.17 -5.49
CA GLY A 92 -15.84 1.37 -6.09
C GLY A 92 -16.50 2.66 -5.61
N GLY A 93 -17.69 2.97 -6.15
CA GLY A 93 -18.46 4.17 -5.76
C GLY A 93 -17.91 5.49 -6.32
N LEU A 94 -17.03 5.44 -7.32
CA LEU A 94 -16.47 6.59 -8.00
C LEU A 94 -17.41 7.09 -9.11
N GLN A 95 -17.26 8.36 -9.50
CA GLN A 95 -17.94 8.88 -10.68
C GLN A 95 -17.30 8.34 -11.98
N PRO A 96 -18.10 7.93 -12.98
CA PRO A 96 -17.61 7.46 -14.28
C PRO A 96 -16.88 8.53 -15.08
N ASN A 97 -16.04 8.08 -16.03
CA ASN A 97 -15.38 8.92 -17.04
C ASN A 97 -14.63 10.13 -16.44
N ARG A 98 -13.88 9.87 -15.37
CA ARG A 98 -13.10 10.88 -14.64
C ARG A 98 -11.71 10.35 -14.33
N GLU A 99 -10.72 11.23 -14.39
CA GLU A 99 -9.37 10.95 -13.92
C GLU A 99 -9.28 11.00 -12.39
N TYR A 100 -8.51 10.06 -11.83
CA TYR A 100 -8.22 10.00 -10.39
C TYR A 100 -6.73 9.80 -10.17
N TRP A 101 -6.27 10.22 -8.99
CA TRP A 101 -4.91 10.01 -8.51
C TRP A 101 -4.92 9.04 -7.34
N TYR A 102 -3.90 8.22 -7.21
CA TYR A 102 -3.81 7.21 -6.16
C TYR A 102 -2.40 7.11 -5.58
N ARG A 103 -2.32 6.74 -4.30
CA ARG A 103 -1.07 6.50 -3.57
C ARG A 103 -1.27 5.47 -2.46
#